data_AF-A0A3A9VZU2-F1
#
_entry.id   AF-A0A3A9VZU2-F1
#
_cell.length_a   1.000
_cell.length_b   1.000
_cell.length_c   1.000
_cell.angle_alpha   90.00
_cell.angle_beta   90.00
_cell.angle_gamma   90.00
#
_symmetry.space_group_name_H-M   'P 1'
#
loop_
_entity.id
_entity.type
_entity.pdbx_description
1 polymer ?
#
loop_
_entity_poly.entity_id
_entity_poly.type
_entity_poly.pdbx_seq_one_letter_code
_entity_poly.pdbx_strand_id
1 'polypeptide(L)'
;MRARTAVLVAVPVTTAALLLSGCETQPERDRTEISTFTDEHGRACTAAVVTESDDGDQEVQALDCAYPPQGREPGPDSWNPLPR
;
A
#
# COMPACT_ATOMS: atom_id res chain seq x y z
N MET A 1 -67.85 -18.68 -30.90
CA MET A 1 -66.47 -19.24 -30.85
C MET A 1 -65.79 -18.69 -29.60
N ARG A 2 -65.36 -19.56 -28.68
CA ARG A 2 -64.78 -19.18 -27.37
C ARG A 2 -63.27 -19.00 -27.54
N ALA A 3 -62.77 -17.76 -27.44
CA ALA A 3 -61.34 -17.50 -27.44
C ALA A 3 -60.79 -17.69 -26.02
N ARG A 4 -59.92 -18.69 -25.86
CA ARG A 4 -59.18 -18.98 -24.62
C ARG A 4 -57.96 -18.08 -24.58
N THR A 5 -57.94 -17.10 -23.68
CA THR A 5 -56.78 -16.23 -23.47
C THR A 5 -55.85 -16.92 -22.47
N ALA A 6 -54.68 -17.38 -22.95
CA ALA A 6 -53.62 -17.92 -22.12
C ALA A 6 -52.95 -16.78 -21.34
N VAL A 7 -52.91 -16.90 -20.02
CA VAL A 7 -52.18 -15.97 -19.14
C VAL A 7 -50.73 -16.43 -19.06
N LEU A 8 -49.82 -15.67 -19.66
CA LEU A 8 -48.38 -15.82 -19.47
C LEU A 8 -47.99 -15.15 -18.14
N VAL A 9 -47.54 -15.96 -17.19
CA VAL A 9 -46.97 -15.49 -15.93
C VAL A 9 -45.50 -15.13 -16.17
N ALA A 10 -45.16 -13.84 -16.12
CA ALA A 10 -43.79 -13.36 -16.14
C ALA A 10 -43.23 -13.37 -14.70
N VAL A 11 -42.18 -14.16 -14.46
CA VAL A 11 -41.43 -14.17 -13.19
C VAL A 11 -40.25 -13.17 -13.32
N PRO A 12 -40.17 -12.09 -12.53
CA PRO A 12 -39.03 -11.20 -12.57
C PRO A 12 -37.84 -11.82 -11.82
N VAL A 13 -36.79 -12.17 -12.56
CA VAL A 13 -35.47 -12.52 -12.04
C VAL A 13 -34.75 -11.21 -11.71
N THR A 14 -34.89 -10.73 -10.47
CA THR A 14 -34.15 -9.54 -10.01
C THR A 14 -33.61 -9.75 -8.59
N THR A 15 -32.65 -10.66 -8.43
CA THR A 15 -31.87 -10.81 -7.19
C THR A 15 -30.51 -11.43 -7.48
N ALA A 16 -29.68 -10.75 -8.28
CA ALA A 16 -28.30 -11.20 -8.54
C ALA A 16 -27.25 -10.07 -8.55
N ALA A 17 -27.62 -8.84 -8.15
CA ALA A 17 -26.73 -7.68 -8.24
C ALA A 17 -25.97 -7.31 -6.95
N LEU A 18 -26.21 -8.00 -5.83
CA LEU A 18 -25.67 -7.61 -4.51
C LEU A 18 -24.37 -8.32 -4.09
N LEU A 19 -23.79 -9.18 -4.94
CA LEU A 19 -22.59 -9.96 -4.59
C LEU A 19 -21.26 -9.36 -5.10
N LEU A 20 -21.28 -8.20 -5.76
CA LEU A 20 -20.09 -7.59 -6.37
C LEU A 20 -19.48 -6.43 -5.55
N SER A 21 -20.07 -6.04 -4.42
CA SER A 21 -19.51 -4.95 -3.58
C SER A 21 -18.39 -5.39 -2.64
N GLY A 22 -17.89 -6.63 -2.77
CA GLY A 22 -16.90 -7.24 -1.87
C GLY A 22 -15.44 -7.06 -2.27
N CYS A 23 -15.14 -6.37 -3.38
CA CYS A 23 -13.78 -5.88 -3.61
C CYS A 23 -13.58 -4.61 -2.77
N GLU A 24 -13.34 -4.79 -1.47
CA GLU A 24 -12.86 -3.73 -0.61
C GLU A 24 -11.45 -3.36 -1.08
N THR A 25 -11.35 -2.42 -2.03
CA THR A 25 -10.09 -1.71 -2.28
C THR A 25 -9.83 -0.93 -1.02
N GLN A 26 -9.05 -1.50 -0.10
CA GLN A 26 -8.58 -0.78 1.07
C GLN A 26 -7.96 0.52 0.56
N PRO A 27 -8.33 1.70 1.10
CA PRO A 27 -7.71 2.94 0.68
C PRO A 27 -6.20 2.77 0.83
N GLU A 28 -5.46 3.02 -0.24
CA GLU A 28 -4.00 2.94 -0.19
C GLU A 28 -3.52 3.90 0.90
N ARG A 29 -2.70 3.39 1.82
CA ARG A 29 -2.20 4.13 2.99
C ARG A 29 -0.72 4.36 2.82
N ASP A 30 -0.28 5.55 3.21
CA ASP A 30 1.11 5.95 3.13
C ASP A 30 2.00 4.87 3.74
N ARG A 31 3.09 4.57 3.03
CA ARG A 31 4.01 3.52 3.43
C ARG A 31 5.21 4.15 4.11
N THR A 32 5.47 3.77 5.35
CA THR A 32 6.71 4.14 6.03
C THR A 32 7.74 3.04 5.95
N GLU A 33 8.96 3.41 5.62
CA GLU A 33 10.10 2.51 5.50
C GLU A 33 11.32 3.07 6.21
N ILE A 34 12.13 2.16 6.74
CA ILE A 34 13.44 2.47 7.28
C ILE A 34 14.48 2.19 6.20
N SER A 35 15.17 3.25 5.78
CA SER A 35 16.30 3.18 4.89
C SER A 35 17.59 3.29 5.69
N THR A 36 18.54 2.38 5.46
CA THR A 36 19.91 2.51 5.97
C THR A 36 20.85 2.68 4.79
N PHE A 37 21.75 3.65 4.85
CA PHE A 37 22.72 3.90 3.80
C PHE A 37 24.00 4.54 4.34
N THR A 38 25.09 4.48 3.57
CA THR A 38 26.30 5.25 3.85
C THR A 38 26.34 6.54 3.03
N ASP A 39 26.53 7.68 3.67
CA ASP A 39 26.63 8.95 2.94
C ASP A 39 28.02 9.21 2.35
N GLU A 40 28.15 10.29 1.58
CA GLU A 40 29.41 10.69 0.93
C GLU A 40 30.55 11.03 1.92
N HIS A 41 30.21 11.28 3.18
CA HIS A 41 31.17 11.56 4.24
C HIS A 41 31.62 10.27 4.95
N GLY A 42 30.99 9.13 4.66
CA GLY A 42 31.28 7.84 5.29
C GLY A 42 30.52 7.60 6.60
N ARG A 43 29.45 8.35 6.87
CA ARG A 43 28.56 8.10 8.01
C ARG A 43 27.56 7.01 7.66
N ALA A 44 27.24 6.15 8.62
CA ALA A 44 26.09 5.27 8.56
C ALA A 44 24.84 6.06 8.94
N CYS A 45 23.88 6.16 8.03
CA CYS A 45 22.63 6.89 8.19
C CYS A 45 21.45 5.94 8.29
N THR A 46 20.46 6.32 9.09
CA THR A 46 19.14 5.70 9.16
C THR A 46 18.08 6.77 8.91
N ALA A 47 17.23 6.56 7.92
CA ALA A 47 16.14 7.46 7.56
C ALA A 47 14.78 6.78 7.70
N ALA A 48 13.80 7.51 8.21
CA ALA A 48 12.40 7.14 8.10
C ALA A 48 11.82 7.86 6.88
N VAL A 49 11.48 7.08 5.84
CA VAL A 49 10.94 7.58 4.58
C VAL A 49 9.46 7.25 4.53
N VAL A 50 8.63 8.24 4.24
CA VAL A 50 7.20 8.07 3.97
C VAL A 50 7.00 8.18 2.47
N THR A 51 6.33 7.20 1.88
CA THR A 51 5.85 7.23 0.50
C THR A 51 4.35 7.48 0.51
N GLU A 52 3.94 8.61 -0.07
CA GLU A 52 2.54 8.99 -0.22
C GLU A 52 1.85 8.02 -1.19
N SER A 53 0.62 7.61 -0.86
CA SER A 53 -0.09 6.63 -1.69
C SER A 53 -0.70 7.21 -2.95
N ASP A 54 -0.94 8.53 -2.96
CA ASP A 54 -1.67 9.19 -4.02
C ASP A 54 -0.80 9.42 -5.28
N ASP A 55 0.46 9.81 -5.10
CA ASP A 55 1.42 10.12 -6.19
C ASP A 55 2.75 9.35 -6.10
N GLY A 56 3.03 8.67 -4.99
CA GLY A 56 4.29 7.97 -4.76
C GLY A 56 5.44 8.87 -4.33
N ASP A 57 5.16 10.12 -3.97
CA ASP A 57 6.18 11.05 -3.50
C ASP A 57 6.79 10.55 -2.19
N GLN A 58 8.11 10.73 -2.09
CA GLN A 58 8.90 10.24 -0.96
C GLN A 58 9.40 11.41 -0.12
N GLU A 59 9.02 11.42 1.16
CA GLU A 59 9.46 12.42 2.13
C GLU A 59 10.30 11.76 3.22
N VAL A 60 11.43 12.38 3.57
CA VAL A 60 12.27 11.96 4.70
C VAL A 60 11.79 12.66 5.96
N GLN A 61 11.13 11.91 6.86
CA GLN A 61 10.57 12.46 8.10
C GLN A 61 11.56 12.51 9.25
N ALA A 62 12.55 11.62 9.25
CA ALA A 62 13.62 11.60 10.23
C ALA A 62 14.90 11.08 9.57
N LEU A 63 16.03 11.64 9.99
CA LEU A 63 17.36 11.22 9.54
C LEU A 63 18.32 11.29 10.73
N ASP A 64 18.97 10.18 11.03
CA ASP A 64 20.06 10.11 12.00
C ASP A 64 21.30 9.55 11.33
N CYS A 65 22.45 10.17 11.54
CA CYS A 65 23.71 9.77 10.91
C CYS A 65 24.85 9.81 11.91
N ALA A 66 25.66 8.75 11.95
CA ALA A 66 26.83 8.67 12.81
C ALA A 66 28.01 7.99 12.09
N TYR A 67 29.23 8.35 12.48
CA TYR A 67 30.41 7.63 12.03
C TYR A 67 30.50 6.26 12.70
N PRO A 68 30.89 5.20 11.97
CA PRO A 68 31.14 3.91 12.59
C PRO A 68 32.31 3.99 13.58
N PRO A 69 32.33 3.12 14.61
CA PRO A 69 33.49 2.99 15.50
C PRO A 69 34.78 2.70 14.73
N GLN A 70 35.93 3.04 15.32
CA GLN A 70 37.23 2.78 14.68
C GLN A 70 37.41 1.31 14.32
N GLY A 71 37.87 1.05 13.09
CA GLY A 71 38.08 -0.30 12.56
C GLY A 71 36.80 -1.05 12.20
N ARG A 72 35.64 -0.37 12.16
CA ARG A 72 34.37 -0.92 11.66
C ARG A 72 33.94 -0.19 10.40
N GLU A 73 33.42 -0.95 9.45
CA GLU A 73 32.75 -0.42 8.27
C GLU A 73 31.24 -0.26 8.57
N PRO A 74 30.54 0.67 7.88
CA PRO A 74 29.09 0.73 7.90
C PRO A 74 28.45 -0.61 7.53
N GLY A 75 27.25 -0.86 8.05
CA GLY A 75 26.44 -1.98 7.60
C GLY A 75 26.01 -1.82 6.13
N PRO A 76 25.46 -2.87 5.53
CA PRO A 76 24.94 -2.78 4.17
C PRO A 76 23.75 -1.82 4.09
N ASP A 77 23.58 -1.23 2.92
CA ASP A 77 22.39 -0.45 2.63
C ASP A 77 21.16 -1.36 2.67
N SER A 78 20.05 -0.85 3.20
CA SER A 78 18.82 -1.62 3.29
C SER A 78 17.59 -0.75 3.23
N TRP A 79 16.48 -1.36 2.85
CA TRP A 79 15.18 -0.71 2.77
C TRP A 79 14.13 -1.66 3.31
N ASN A 80 13.57 -1.34 4.46
CA ASN A 80 12.68 -2.24 5.18
C ASN A 80 11.37 -1.54 5.53
N PRO A 81 10.20 -2.11 5.18
CA PRO A 81 8.93 -1.55 5.60
C PRO A 81 8.76 -1.67 7.10
N LEU A 82 8.11 -0.68 7.71
CA LEU A 82 7.69 -0.82 9.10
C LEU A 82 6.62 -1.91 9.23
N PRO A 83 6.61 -2.67 10.34
CA PRO A 83 5.51 -3.56 10.67
C PRO A 83 4.19 -2.78 10.69
N ARG A 84 3.17 -3.32 10.02
CA ARG A 84 1.81 -2.77 9.99
C ARG A 84 0.94 -3.37 11.09
#